data_AF-A0A7J9YY05-F1
#
_entry.id   AF-A0A7J9YY05-F1
#
_cell.length_a   1.000
_cell.length_b   1.000
_cell.length_c   1.000
_cell.angle_alpha   90.00
_cell.angle_beta   90.00
_cell.angle_gamma   90.00
#
_symmetry.space_group_name_H-M   'P 1'
#
loop_
_entity.id
_entity.type
_entity.pdbx_description
1 polymer ?
#
loop_
_entity_poly.entity_id
_entity_poly.type
_entity_poly.pdbx_seq_one_letter_code
_entity_poly.pdbx_strand_id
1 'polypeptide(L)'
;MSTAQRAGTGVGECRRCRTFCDKLVDPRGCMELGCRFLYSYEDQLTGGRYMGCLRKVYRAEIDVDMFELAEASGGFGGIKMTGQPLPQCQFRVEPCYEGEGPAFDCVNPRFFDCTDQGPEGIRAFDLRNALR
;
A
#
# COMPACT_ATOMS: atom_id res chain seq x y z
N MET A 1 -18.01 22.94 -17.99
CA MET A 1 -18.42 21.83 -17.12
C MET A 1 -17.81 20.54 -17.69
N SER A 2 -16.70 20.07 -17.12
CA SER A 2 -16.01 18.86 -17.59
C SER A 2 -16.42 17.69 -16.71
N THR A 3 -17.46 16.99 -17.12
CA THR A 3 -17.95 15.73 -16.55
C THR A 3 -17.13 14.56 -17.09
N ALA A 4 -15.86 14.49 -16.69
CA ALA A 4 -15.10 13.25 -16.76
C ALA A 4 -15.06 12.66 -15.35
N GLN A 5 -16.15 11.99 -14.97
CA GLN A 5 -16.21 11.16 -13.76
C GLN A 5 -15.10 10.11 -13.86
N ARG A 6 -14.01 10.34 -13.13
CA ARG A 6 -12.83 9.47 -13.07
C ARG A 6 -13.24 8.11 -12.50
N ALA A 7 -13.08 7.06 -13.30
CA ALA A 7 -13.05 5.66 -12.91
C ALA A 7 -11.82 5.33 -12.01
N GLY A 8 -11.48 6.22 -11.07
CA GLY A 8 -10.13 6.44 -10.57
C GLY A 8 -9.77 5.64 -9.33
N THR A 9 -10.22 4.40 -9.17
CA THR A 9 -9.75 3.54 -8.07
C THR A 9 -9.09 2.30 -8.65
N GLY A 10 -7.78 2.18 -8.44
CA GLY A 10 -6.99 0.99 -8.69
C GLY A 10 -6.67 0.27 -7.38
N VAL A 11 -5.94 -0.85 -7.49
CA VAL A 11 -5.58 -1.68 -6.31
C VAL A 11 -4.79 -0.88 -5.28
N GLY A 12 -3.83 -0.07 -5.73
CA GLY A 12 -2.94 0.72 -4.88
C GLY A 12 -3.23 2.22 -4.85
N GLU A 13 -4.28 2.71 -5.50
CA GLU A 13 -4.58 4.14 -5.53
C GLU A 13 -6.07 4.50 -5.68
N CYS A 14 -6.46 5.63 -5.11
CA CYS A 14 -7.82 6.18 -5.18
C CYS A 14 -7.79 7.67 -5.51
N ARG A 15 -8.51 8.06 -6.57
CA ARG A 15 -8.56 9.41 -7.16
C ARG A 15 -9.99 9.97 -7.22
N ARG A 16 -10.87 9.50 -6.33
CA ARG A 16 -12.30 9.86 -6.31
C ARG A 16 -12.60 11.23 -5.67
N CYS A 17 -11.76 11.70 -4.76
CA CYS A 17 -11.73 13.08 -4.23
C CYS A 17 -10.37 13.74 -4.54
N ARG A 18 -10.15 15.00 -4.13
CA ARG A 18 -8.89 15.74 -4.39
C ARG A 18 -7.70 15.34 -3.51
N THR A 19 -7.94 14.60 -2.44
CA THR A 19 -6.89 14.09 -1.52
C THR A 19 -5.92 13.15 -2.21
N PHE A 20 -6.40 12.35 -3.16
CA PHE A 20 -5.62 11.34 -3.91
C PHE A 20 -4.84 10.41 -2.99
N CYS A 21 -5.40 9.25 -2.67
CA CYS A 21 -4.79 8.34 -1.71
C CYS A 21 -4.02 7.21 -2.41
N ASP A 22 -2.86 6.83 -1.88
CA ASP A 22 -2.11 5.65 -2.31
C ASP A 22 -2.03 4.63 -1.17
N LYS A 23 -2.05 3.34 -1.49
CA LYS A 23 -1.75 2.29 -0.51
C LYS A 23 -0.27 1.99 -0.54
N LEU A 24 0.36 2.01 0.63
CA LEU A 24 1.77 1.70 0.81
C LEU A 24 1.91 0.43 1.64
N VAL A 25 2.61 -0.57 1.12
CA VAL A 25 3.03 -1.77 1.87
C VAL A 25 4.27 -1.42 2.69
N ASP A 26 4.33 -1.98 3.89
CA ASP A 26 5.50 -1.86 4.75
C ASP A 26 6.47 -3.05 4.52
N PRO A 27 7.68 -2.81 3.97
CA PRO A 27 8.68 -3.86 3.81
C PRO A 27 9.20 -4.40 5.14
N ARG A 28 9.23 -3.59 6.21
CA ARG A 28 9.59 -4.06 7.56
C ARG A 28 8.64 -5.16 8.00
N GLY A 29 7.34 -4.92 7.85
CA GLY A 29 6.32 -5.91 8.17
C GLY A 29 6.47 -7.22 7.37
N CYS A 30 6.98 -7.15 6.13
CA CYS A 30 7.26 -8.35 5.33
C CYS A 30 8.41 -9.19 5.92
N MET A 31 9.44 -8.54 6.47
CA MET A 31 10.57 -9.21 7.13
C MET A 31 10.20 -9.75 8.50
N GLU A 32 9.53 -8.95 9.33
CA GLU A 32 9.09 -9.33 10.68
C GLU A 32 8.15 -10.54 10.67
N LEU A 33 7.28 -10.62 9.66
CA LEU A 33 6.37 -11.77 9.47
C LEU A 33 7.06 -12.99 8.84
N GLY A 34 8.34 -12.91 8.45
CA GLY A 34 9.02 -13.98 7.73
C GLY A 34 8.27 -14.39 6.46
N CYS A 35 7.76 -13.42 5.69
CA CYS A 35 6.85 -13.69 4.59
C CYS A 35 7.48 -14.65 3.56
N ARG A 36 6.86 -15.81 3.34
CA ARG A 36 7.30 -16.82 2.35
C ARG A 36 7.42 -16.33 0.90
N PHE A 37 6.87 -15.15 0.61
CA PHE A 37 6.92 -14.52 -0.71
C PHE A 37 7.92 -13.37 -0.79
N LEU A 38 8.60 -13.03 0.31
CA LEU A 38 9.74 -12.13 0.28
C LEU A 38 10.94 -12.93 -0.24
N TYR A 39 11.46 -12.57 -1.39
CA TYR A 39 12.71 -13.12 -1.91
C TYR A 39 13.85 -12.17 -1.63
N SER A 40 15.05 -12.72 -1.51
CA SER A 40 16.29 -11.97 -1.55
C SER A 40 17.29 -12.65 -2.47
N TYR A 41 18.20 -11.87 -3.04
CA TYR A 41 19.32 -12.36 -3.82
C TYR A 41 20.52 -11.42 -3.68
N GLU A 42 21.69 -11.93 -4.00
CA GLU A 42 22.93 -11.15 -4.13
C GLU A 42 23.27 -11.04 -5.62
N ASP A 43 23.48 -9.82 -6.09
CA ASP A 43 23.97 -9.57 -7.44
C ASP A 43 25.45 -9.96 -7.51
N GLN A 44 25.78 -10.99 -8.29
CA GLN A 44 27.14 -11.50 -8.40
C GLN A 44 28.13 -10.53 -9.03
N LEU A 45 27.66 -9.53 -9.78
CA LEU A 45 28.55 -8.56 -10.43
C LEU A 45 28.93 -7.42 -9.48
N THR A 46 27.98 -6.97 -8.66
CA THR A 46 28.14 -5.78 -7.79
C THR A 46 28.34 -6.15 -6.32
N GLY A 47 27.97 -7.36 -5.91
CA GLY A 47 27.89 -7.78 -4.51
C GLY A 47 26.68 -7.21 -3.76
N GLY A 48 25.80 -6.46 -4.44
CA GLY A 48 24.65 -5.82 -3.83
C GLY A 48 23.58 -6.84 -3.42
N ARG A 49 23.02 -6.68 -2.22
CA ARG A 49 21.90 -7.51 -1.74
C ARG A 49 20.58 -6.83 -2.01
N TYR A 50 19.66 -7.54 -2.66
CA TYR A 50 18.34 -7.02 -3.00
C TYR A 50 17.26 -7.93 -2.45
N MET A 51 16.12 -7.33 -2.09
CA MET A 51 14.91 -8.05 -1.70
C MET A 51 13.68 -7.53 -2.43
N GLY A 52 12.67 -8.39 -2.59
CA GLY A 52 11.43 -8.05 -3.27
C GLY A 52 10.29 -9.01 -2.99
N CYS A 53 9.11 -8.70 -3.52
CA CYS A 53 7.92 -9.54 -3.37
C CYS A 53 7.70 -10.43 -4.60
N LEU A 54 7.70 -11.76 -4.44
CA LEU A 54 7.39 -12.72 -5.50
C LEU A 54 5.96 -12.55 -6.05
N ARG A 55 5.02 -12.16 -5.19
CA ARG A 55 3.61 -11.90 -5.56
C ARG A 55 3.40 -10.52 -6.21
N LYS A 56 4.46 -9.71 -6.33
CA LYS A 56 4.45 -8.36 -6.91
C LYS A 56 3.37 -7.46 -6.31
N VAL A 57 3.13 -7.57 -5.00
CA VAL A 57 2.29 -6.62 -4.25
C VAL A 57 2.88 -5.22 -4.37
N TYR A 58 4.20 -5.11 -4.28
CA TYR A 58 5.00 -4.01 -4.80
C TYR A 58 5.99 -4.56 -5.84
N ARG A 59 6.35 -3.72 -6.82
CA ARG A 59 7.25 -4.10 -7.92
C ARG A 59 8.70 -3.71 -7.69
N ALA A 60 8.94 -2.70 -6.86
CA ALA A 60 10.29 -2.23 -6.55
C ALA A 60 11.11 -3.34 -5.90
N GLU A 61 12.37 -3.43 -6.31
CA GLU A 61 13.39 -4.19 -5.60
C GLU A 61 14.11 -3.23 -4.66
N ILE A 62 14.37 -3.71 -3.45
CA ILE A 62 14.88 -2.89 -2.36
C ILE A 62 16.31 -3.35 -2.10
N ASP A 63 17.25 -2.42 -2.14
CA ASP A 63 18.60 -2.65 -1.66
C ASP A 63 18.56 -2.88 -0.14
N VAL A 64 19.03 -4.04 0.30
CA VAL A 64 18.94 -4.50 1.69
C VAL A 64 19.82 -3.65 2.60
N ASP A 65 20.99 -3.23 2.15
CA ASP A 65 21.91 -2.44 2.96
C ASP A 65 21.35 -1.03 3.18
N MET A 66 20.78 -0.43 2.12
CA MET A 66 20.09 0.86 2.22
C MET A 66 18.81 0.77 3.07
N PHE A 67 18.12 -0.37 3.00
CA PHE A 67 16.97 -0.64 3.86
C PHE A 67 17.38 -0.68 5.33
N GLU A 68 18.36 -1.50 5.70
CA GLU A 68 18.86 -1.62 7.07
C GLU A 68 19.34 -0.26 7.63
N LEU A 69 20.02 0.54 6.80
CA LEU A 69 20.46 1.88 7.18
C LEU A 69 19.30 2.84 7.48
N ALA A 70 18.26 2.84 6.63
CA ALA A 70 17.09 3.68 6.82
C ALA A 70 16.28 3.25 8.06
N GLU A 71 16.16 1.94 8.28
CA GLU A 71 15.46 1.37 9.42
C GLU A 71 16.11 1.74 10.76
N ALA A 72 17.45 1.84 10.79
CA ALA A 72 18.20 2.32 11.95
C ALA A 72 18.03 3.83 12.19
N SER A 73 17.72 4.60 11.15
CA SER A 73 17.71 6.08 11.18
C SER A 73 16.30 6.69 11.34
N GLY A 74 15.27 5.87 11.48
CA GLY A 74 13.88 6.34 11.65
C GLY A 74 12.83 5.58 10.84
N GLY A 75 13.24 4.57 10.06
CA GLY A 75 12.35 3.74 9.26
C GLY A 75 12.53 3.97 7.76
N PHE A 76 12.42 2.90 6.97
CA PHE A 76 12.49 2.95 5.51
C PHE A 76 11.27 3.61 4.87
N GLY A 77 10.09 3.46 5.51
CA GLY A 77 8.83 3.94 4.99
C GLY A 77 8.09 2.91 4.12
N GLY A 78 6.93 3.33 3.61
CA GLY A 78 6.05 2.46 2.84
C GLY A 78 6.34 2.52 1.33
N ILE A 79 6.16 1.40 0.64
CA ILE A 79 6.31 1.31 -0.82
C ILE A 79 4.94 1.24 -1.48
N LYS A 80 4.73 2.05 -2.52
CA LYS A 80 3.48 2.06 -3.27
C LYS A 80 3.10 0.68 -3.80
N MET A 81 1.88 0.27 -3.47
CA MET A 81 1.30 -0.97 -3.94
C MET A 81 0.97 -0.90 -5.42
N THR A 82 1.26 -2.00 -6.10
CA THR A 82 0.98 -2.19 -7.53
C THR A 82 0.20 -3.47 -7.79
N GLY A 83 0.19 -4.41 -6.85
CA GLY A 83 -0.56 -5.67 -6.89
C GLY A 83 -1.48 -5.84 -5.68
N GLN A 84 -2.32 -6.87 -5.73
CA GLN A 84 -3.27 -7.14 -4.64
C GLN A 84 -2.54 -7.66 -3.41
N PRO A 85 -2.81 -7.10 -2.22
CA PRO A 85 -2.22 -7.59 -0.98
C PRO A 85 -2.79 -8.96 -0.63
N LEU A 86 -2.01 -9.76 0.09
CA LEU A 86 -2.52 -10.93 0.78
C LEU A 86 -3.05 -10.53 2.17
N PRO A 87 -3.88 -11.35 2.85
CA PRO A 87 -4.44 -11.00 4.16
C PRO A 87 -3.39 -10.63 5.22
N GLN A 88 -2.20 -11.23 5.16
CA GLN A 88 -1.10 -10.94 6.07
C GLN A 88 -0.25 -9.72 5.68
N CYS A 89 -0.41 -9.16 4.48
CA CYS A 89 0.38 -8.02 4.03
C CYS A 89 -0.01 -6.78 4.84
N GLN A 90 0.95 -6.20 5.55
CA GLN A 90 0.77 -4.94 6.25
C GLN A 90 0.86 -3.78 5.25
N PHE A 91 -0.19 -2.96 5.18
CA PHE A 91 -0.22 -1.75 4.37
C PHE A 91 -1.02 -0.65 5.08
N ARG A 92 -0.80 0.59 4.65
CA ARG A 92 -1.55 1.77 5.08
C ARG A 92 -1.99 2.59 3.87
N VAL A 93 -3.01 3.42 4.06
CA VAL A 93 -3.45 4.39 3.06
C VAL A 93 -2.88 5.75 3.44
N GLU A 94 -2.11 6.36 2.55
CA GLU A 94 -1.59 7.72 2.74
C GLU A 94 -2.26 8.71 1.77
N PRO A 95 -2.70 9.87 2.26
CA PRO A 95 -3.16 10.96 1.41
C PRO A 95 -1.95 11.62 0.70
N CYS A 96 -2.06 11.89 -0.60
CA CYS A 96 -1.01 12.63 -1.32
C CYS A 96 -1.16 14.14 -1.16
N TYR A 97 -2.38 14.64 -1.01
CA TYR A 97 -2.68 16.06 -0.89
C TYR A 97 -3.59 16.34 0.30
N GLU A 98 -3.26 17.38 1.03
CA GLU A 98 -4.11 17.95 2.08
C GLU A 98 -4.91 19.12 1.52
N GLY A 99 -6.09 19.37 2.10
CA GLY A 99 -6.93 20.50 1.72
C GLY A 99 -8.28 20.47 2.44
N GLU A 100 -9.02 21.56 2.29
CA GLU A 100 -10.28 21.79 2.99
C GLU A 100 -11.47 21.88 2.02
N GLY A 101 -12.66 21.58 2.54
CA GLY A 101 -13.93 21.71 1.85
C GLY A 101 -14.38 20.47 1.07
N PRO A 102 -15.56 20.53 0.43
CA PRO A 102 -16.25 19.36 -0.11
C PRO A 102 -15.48 18.56 -1.18
N ALA A 103 -14.47 19.16 -1.79
CA ALA A 103 -13.63 18.50 -2.78
C ALA A 103 -12.59 17.54 -2.16
N PHE A 104 -12.21 17.76 -0.89
CA PHE A 104 -11.26 16.95 -0.12
C PHE A 104 -11.95 15.95 0.81
N ASP A 105 -13.27 16.08 1.03
CA ASP A 105 -14.05 15.11 1.79
C ASP A 105 -13.99 13.71 1.13
N CYS A 106 -13.73 12.69 1.95
CA CYS A 106 -13.55 11.33 1.46
C CYS A 106 -14.87 10.73 0.96
N VAL A 107 -14.94 10.47 -0.35
CA VAL A 107 -16.09 9.81 -1.00
C VAL A 107 -15.90 8.29 -1.18
N ASN A 108 -14.78 7.73 -0.70
CA ASN A 108 -14.46 6.31 -0.82
C ASN A 108 -13.79 5.75 0.45
N PRO A 109 -14.49 5.72 1.60
CA PRO A 109 -13.92 5.29 2.88
C PRO A 109 -13.52 3.81 2.90
N ARG A 110 -14.10 3.00 2.01
CA ARG A 110 -13.82 1.57 1.85
C ARG A 110 -12.50 1.29 1.14
N PHE A 111 -11.86 2.30 0.56
CA PHE A 111 -10.56 2.09 -0.10
C PHE A 111 -9.51 1.50 0.84
N PHE A 112 -9.60 1.75 2.15
CA PHE A 112 -8.71 1.12 3.15
C PHE A 112 -8.83 -0.41 3.18
N ASP A 113 -9.96 -0.96 2.76
CA ASP A 113 -10.22 -2.39 2.84
C ASP A 113 -9.34 -3.13 1.82
N CYS A 114 -8.78 -4.26 2.25
CA CYS A 114 -7.93 -5.11 1.41
C CYS A 114 -8.73 -5.81 0.31
N THR A 115 -10.04 -6.01 0.48
CA THR A 115 -10.83 -6.94 -0.33
C THR A 115 -12.32 -6.58 -0.39
N ASP A 116 -12.72 -5.48 -1.04
CA ASP A 116 -14.15 -5.27 -1.34
C ASP A 116 -14.72 -6.38 -2.24
N GLN A 117 -13.88 -7.03 -3.06
CA GLN A 117 -14.28 -7.97 -4.11
C GLN A 117 -13.93 -9.44 -3.82
N GLY A 118 -13.60 -9.80 -2.58
CA GLY A 118 -13.22 -11.17 -2.19
C GLY A 118 -14.09 -11.77 -1.08
N PRO A 119 -14.16 -13.11 -0.95
CA PRO A 119 -14.91 -13.79 0.12
C PRO A 119 -14.35 -13.48 1.52
N GLU A 120 -13.09 -13.04 1.60
CA GLU A 120 -12.39 -12.59 2.82
C GLU A 120 -12.73 -11.13 3.19
N GLY A 121 -13.52 -10.43 2.37
CA GLY A 121 -13.93 -9.05 2.65
C GLY A 121 -14.85 -8.99 3.85
N ILE A 122 -14.40 -8.39 4.95
CA ILE A 122 -15.19 -8.25 6.17
C ILE A 122 -16.37 -7.29 5.90
N ARG A 123 -17.54 -7.86 5.58
CA ARG A 123 -18.79 -7.13 5.34
C ARG A 123 -19.77 -7.15 6.51
N ALA A 124 -19.64 -8.12 7.43
CA ALA A 124 -20.67 -8.40 8.43
C ALA A 124 -20.68 -7.42 9.63
N PHE A 125 -19.53 -6.82 9.98
CA PHE A 125 -19.42 -5.83 11.06
C PHE A 125 -18.33 -4.81 10.72
N ASP A 126 -18.71 -3.69 10.11
CA ASP A 126 -17.81 -2.55 9.93
C ASP A 126 -18.16 -1.45 10.93
N LEU A 127 -17.26 -1.19 11.87
CA LEU A 127 -17.40 -0.14 12.88
C LEU A 127 -17.55 1.26 12.27
N ARG A 128 -17.10 1.49 11.03
CA ARG A 128 -17.31 2.76 10.30
C ARG A 128 -18.79 3.01 9.96
N ASN A 129 -19.62 1.96 9.90
CA ASN A 129 -21.05 2.12 9.68
C ASN A 129 -21.76 2.67 10.93
N ALA A 130 -21.20 2.49 12.12
CA ALA A 130 -21.79 2.99 13.38
C ALA A 130 -21.52 4.49 13.62
N LEU A 131 -20.67 5.12 12.80
CA LEU A 131 -20.31 6.54 12.88
C LEU A 131 -21.05 7.40 11.84
N ARG A 132 -22.07 6.86 11.18
CA ARG A 132 -22.91 7.57 10.20
C ARG A 132 -24.23 8.01 10.80
#